data_AF-A0A7C8CVR9-F1
#
_entry.id   AF-A0A7C8CVR9-F1
#
_cell.length_a   1.000
_cell.length_b   1.000
_cell.length_c   1.000
_cell.angle_alpha   90.00
_cell.angle_beta   90.00
_cell.angle_gamma   90.00
#
_symmetry.space_group_name_H-M   'P 1'
#
loop_
_entity.id
_entity.type
_entity.pdbx_description
1 polymer ?
#
loop_
_entity_poly.entity_id
_entity_poly.type
_entity_poly.pdbx_seq_one_letter_code
_entity_poly.pdbx_strand_id
1 'polypeptide(L)'
;MRTPPSHKYPSRCPQWMALGLVWLPCLVLGWLSSAPALSVLFWWALCAAPTGALAACGHWRGAVLVPMLWGLVAGVPWADFAQQSAVFPRPWAGAAALLALYLVGFSLANLCGAMRPRRCLAVAAALWVVAGLLCALPSGAGLLARPFPAEALAVLFDISPQVWVFEVAGFDWLRHPAVYEPAGAADLDPTLRTAWGFQGALAALAASLILALVTRRVIRK
;
A
#
# COMPACT_ATOMS: atom_id res chain seq x y z
N MET A 1 47.80 -30.46 7.54
CA MET A 1 47.35 -29.08 7.89
C MET A 1 45.95 -28.88 7.30
N ARG A 2 44.91 -28.77 8.14
CA ARG A 2 43.54 -28.47 7.67
C ARG A 2 43.42 -26.96 7.50
N THR A 3 43.24 -26.49 6.28
CA THR A 3 42.92 -25.09 5.99
C THR A 3 41.58 -24.75 6.66
N PRO A 4 41.49 -23.63 7.41
CA PRO A 4 40.24 -23.21 8.01
C PRO A 4 39.19 -22.93 6.92
N PRO A 5 37.90 -23.26 7.16
CA PRO A 5 36.84 -22.98 6.19
C PRO A 5 36.75 -21.47 6.01
N SER A 6 37.01 -21.02 4.78
CA SER A 6 36.77 -19.63 4.40
C SER A 6 35.27 -19.36 4.53
N HIS A 7 34.87 -18.65 5.59
CA HIS A 7 33.54 -18.06 5.70
C HIS A 7 33.39 -17.07 4.54
N LYS A 8 32.81 -17.52 3.43
CA LYS A 8 32.28 -16.65 2.40
C LYS A 8 31.18 -15.82 3.08
N TYR A 9 31.53 -14.62 3.52
CA TYR A 9 30.52 -13.62 3.88
C TYR A 9 29.58 -13.55 2.67
N PRO A 10 28.29 -13.91 2.82
CA PRO A 10 27.36 -13.70 1.73
C PRO A 10 27.44 -12.22 1.41
N SER A 11 27.89 -11.92 0.20
CA SER A 11 27.92 -10.57 -0.35
C SER A 11 26.58 -9.95 0.00
N ARG A 12 26.61 -8.91 0.83
CA ARG A 12 25.44 -8.16 1.27
C ARG A 12 24.84 -7.52 0.02
N CYS A 13 24.07 -8.31 -0.72
CA CYS A 13 23.41 -7.89 -1.94
C CYS A 13 22.49 -6.70 -1.58
N PRO A 14 22.32 -5.74 -2.49
CA PRO A 14 21.93 -4.38 -2.17
C PRO A 14 20.41 -4.29 -1.99
N GLN A 15 19.90 -4.86 -0.91
CA GLN A 15 18.49 -4.81 -0.54
C GLN A 15 18.01 -3.36 -0.34
N TRP A 16 18.91 -2.49 0.14
CA TRP A 16 18.69 -1.05 0.22
C TRP A 16 18.55 -0.39 -1.16
N MET A 17 19.21 -0.89 -2.20
CA MET A 17 19.03 -0.38 -3.57
C MET A 17 17.70 -0.83 -4.16
N ALA A 18 17.20 -2.02 -3.84
CA ALA A 18 15.88 -2.47 -4.30
C ALA A 18 14.73 -1.69 -3.63
N LEU A 19 14.85 -1.41 -2.32
CA LEU A 19 13.95 -0.47 -1.65
C LEU A 19 14.08 0.92 -2.28
N GLY A 20 15.31 1.40 -2.49
CA GLY A 20 15.57 2.65 -3.19
C GLY A 20 14.96 2.71 -4.59
N LEU A 21 14.95 1.61 -5.36
CA LEU A 21 14.42 1.55 -6.73
C LEU A 21 12.89 1.51 -6.80
N VAL A 22 12.21 1.01 -5.78
CA VAL A 22 10.73 1.08 -5.69
C VAL A 22 10.29 2.43 -5.10
N TRP A 23 11.09 2.99 -4.19
CA TRP A 23 10.78 4.25 -3.52
C TRP A 23 11.19 5.49 -4.30
N LEU A 24 12.31 5.48 -5.03
CA LEU A 24 12.75 6.62 -5.83
C LEU A 24 11.64 7.03 -6.79
N PRO A 25 11.01 6.14 -7.56
CA PRO A 25 9.92 6.54 -8.45
C PRO A 25 8.74 7.13 -7.67
N CYS A 26 8.34 6.56 -6.53
CA CYS A 26 7.20 7.11 -5.76
C CYS A 26 7.50 8.48 -5.15
N LEU A 27 8.72 8.67 -4.66
CA LEU A 27 9.17 9.94 -4.08
C LEU A 27 9.46 10.95 -5.17
N VAL A 28 10.17 10.59 -6.22
CA VAL A 28 10.51 11.45 -7.36
C VAL A 28 9.25 11.82 -8.15
N LEU A 29 8.34 10.87 -8.40
CA LEU A 29 7.07 11.18 -9.10
C LEU A 29 6.10 11.95 -8.21
N GLY A 30 6.13 11.79 -6.88
CA GLY A 30 5.32 12.59 -5.97
C GLY A 30 5.89 13.98 -5.69
N TRP A 31 7.22 14.14 -5.76
CA TRP A 31 7.96 15.35 -5.39
C TRP A 31 8.34 16.23 -6.60
N LEU A 32 8.60 15.65 -7.78
CA LEU A 32 8.82 16.41 -9.02
C LEU A 32 7.53 16.95 -9.61
N SER A 33 6.42 16.26 -9.36
CA SER A 33 5.13 16.85 -9.63
C SER A 33 4.84 17.84 -8.52
N SER A 34 4.46 19.06 -8.88
CA SER A 34 3.47 19.84 -8.14
C SER A 34 2.13 19.10 -8.07
N ALA A 35 2.15 17.79 -7.78
CA ALA A 35 0.99 16.95 -7.84
C ALA A 35 0.08 17.30 -6.67
N PRO A 36 -1.24 17.25 -6.91
CA PRO A 36 -2.20 17.25 -5.83
C PRO A 36 -1.82 16.17 -4.81
N ALA A 37 -1.97 16.50 -3.53
CA ALA A 37 -1.89 15.58 -2.40
C ALA A 37 -2.55 14.21 -2.64
N LEU A 38 -3.67 14.21 -3.38
CA LEU A 38 -4.40 13.02 -3.82
C LEU A 38 -3.50 12.05 -4.61
N SER A 39 -2.71 12.53 -5.57
CA SER A 39 -1.85 11.67 -6.39
C SER A 39 -0.76 11.00 -5.55
N VAL A 40 -0.19 11.71 -4.57
CA VAL A 40 0.81 11.14 -3.66
C VAL A 40 0.19 10.02 -2.82
N LEU A 41 -1.01 10.25 -2.28
CA LEU A 41 -1.71 9.26 -1.48
C LEU A 41 -2.11 8.03 -2.32
N PHE A 42 -2.51 8.23 -3.57
CA PHE A 42 -2.77 7.15 -4.53
C PHE A 42 -1.53 6.27 -4.73
N TRP A 43 -0.36 6.88 -4.99
CA TRP A 43 0.88 6.12 -5.18
C TRP A 43 1.31 5.40 -3.91
N TRP A 44 1.11 5.99 -2.74
CA TRP A 44 1.38 5.31 -1.47
C TRP A 44 0.45 4.12 -1.23
N ALA A 45 -0.85 4.24 -1.52
CA ALA A 45 -1.79 3.14 -1.39
C ALA A 45 -1.40 1.97 -2.30
N LEU A 46 -1.00 2.26 -3.54
CA LEU A 46 -0.53 1.26 -4.51
C LEU A 46 0.75 0.55 -4.04
N CYS A 47 1.70 1.30 -3.48
CA CYS A 47 3.02 0.77 -3.12
C CYS A 47 3.09 0.22 -1.69
N ALA A 48 2.05 0.36 -0.87
CA ALA A 48 2.12 0.01 0.53
C ALA A 48 2.37 -1.49 0.78
N ALA A 49 1.56 -2.38 0.20
CA ALA A 49 1.78 -3.82 0.35
C ALA A 49 3.08 -4.32 -0.31
N PRO A 50 3.43 -3.93 -1.56
CA PRO A 50 4.71 -4.32 -2.18
C PRO A 50 5.92 -3.97 -1.33
N THR A 51 5.92 -2.80 -0.71
CA THR A 51 7.05 -2.33 0.11
C THR A 51 7.13 -3.09 1.44
N GLY A 52 5.99 -3.47 2.02
CA GLY A 52 5.92 -4.43 3.12
C GLY A 52 6.56 -5.77 2.78
N ALA A 53 6.23 -6.32 1.60
CA ALA A 53 6.82 -7.57 1.13
C ALA A 53 8.34 -7.50 0.94
N LEU A 54 8.86 -6.40 0.40
CA LEU A 54 10.31 -6.18 0.29
C LEU A 54 10.98 -6.05 1.66
N ALA A 55 10.33 -5.40 2.62
CA ALA A 55 10.85 -5.24 3.97
C ALA A 55 10.97 -6.58 4.72
N ALA A 56 10.14 -7.58 4.39
CA ALA A 56 10.25 -8.94 4.93
C ALA A 56 11.58 -9.63 4.56
N CYS A 57 12.22 -9.24 3.45
CA CYS A 57 13.54 -9.74 3.09
C CYS A 57 14.70 -9.05 3.83
N GLY A 58 14.44 -7.91 4.46
CA GLY A 58 15.42 -7.19 5.27
C GLY A 58 15.45 -7.69 6.71
N HIS A 59 16.48 -7.30 7.46
CA HIS A 59 16.42 -7.41 8.92
C HIS A 59 15.20 -6.64 9.44
N TRP A 60 14.57 -7.12 10.52
CA TRP A 60 13.39 -6.52 11.19
C TRP A 60 13.42 -4.99 11.38
N ARG A 61 14.62 -4.39 11.38
CA ARG A 61 14.83 -2.94 11.40
C ARG A 61 14.22 -2.25 10.17
N GLY A 62 14.28 -2.87 8.98
CA GLY A 62 13.62 -2.38 7.77
C GLY A 62 12.09 -2.39 7.85
N ALA A 63 11.52 -3.32 8.64
CA ALA A 63 10.08 -3.40 8.86
C ALA A 63 9.53 -2.19 9.66
N VAL A 64 10.37 -1.59 10.50
CA VAL A 64 10.01 -0.45 11.36
C VAL A 64 10.47 0.87 10.75
N LEU A 65 11.65 0.89 10.13
CA LEU A 65 12.23 2.09 9.51
C LEU A 65 11.40 2.57 8.32
N VAL A 66 10.83 1.67 7.52
CA VAL A 66 10.08 2.06 6.33
C VAL A 66 8.83 2.88 6.69
N PRO A 67 7.91 2.43 7.57
CA PRO A 67 6.80 3.26 8.03
C PRO A 67 7.22 4.55 8.75
N MET A 68 8.32 4.52 9.51
CA MET A 68 8.86 5.73 10.16
C MET A 68 9.39 6.75 9.15
N LEU A 69 10.06 6.28 8.09
CA LEU A 69 10.49 7.12 6.97
C LEU A 69 9.31 7.64 6.17
N TRP A 70 8.19 6.90 6.10
CA TRP A 70 6.96 7.45 5.53
C TRP A 70 6.45 8.57 6.43
N GLY A 71 6.42 8.42 7.75
CA GLY A 71 6.02 9.50 8.66
C GLY A 71 6.89 10.76 8.51
N LEU A 72 8.20 10.60 8.26
CA LEU A 72 9.14 11.73 8.06
C LEU A 72 9.01 12.37 6.67
N VAL A 73 8.94 11.55 5.61
CA VAL A 73 8.86 12.04 4.23
C VAL A 73 7.45 12.50 3.88
N ALA A 74 6.42 11.86 4.44
CA ALA A 74 5.04 12.32 4.42
C ALA A 74 4.86 13.53 5.33
N GLY A 75 5.61 13.67 6.43
CA GLY A 75 5.59 14.85 7.31
C GLY A 75 5.77 16.18 6.58
N VAL A 76 6.50 16.19 5.45
CA VAL A 76 6.74 17.38 4.62
C VAL A 76 5.52 17.74 3.76
N PRO A 77 4.92 16.83 2.95
CA PRO A 77 3.60 17.03 2.35
C PRO A 77 2.48 17.20 3.38
N TRP A 78 2.60 16.62 4.57
CA TRP A 78 1.57 16.65 5.62
C TRP A 78 1.40 18.01 6.29
N ALA A 79 2.43 18.85 6.29
CA ALA A 79 2.31 20.24 6.68
C ALA A 79 1.44 21.03 5.68
N ASP A 80 1.60 20.77 4.37
CA ASP A 80 0.71 21.32 3.33
C ASP A 80 -0.68 20.63 3.35
N PHE A 81 -0.73 19.34 3.70
CA PHE A 81 -1.96 18.56 3.87
C PHE A 81 -2.79 19.04 5.07
N ALA A 82 -2.13 19.54 6.12
CA ALA A 82 -2.80 20.20 7.24
C ALA A 82 -3.41 21.55 6.84
N GLN A 83 -2.87 22.25 5.84
CA GLN A 83 -3.58 23.35 5.20
C GLN A 83 -4.72 22.86 4.29
N GLN A 84 -4.60 21.65 3.73
CA GLN A 84 -5.66 20.93 3.01
C GLN A 84 -6.56 20.07 3.92
N SER A 85 -6.64 20.35 5.23
CA SER A 85 -7.55 19.64 6.15
C SER A 85 -9.01 19.63 5.68
N ALA A 86 -9.39 20.57 4.82
CA ALA A 86 -10.68 20.60 4.14
C ALA A 86 -10.89 19.42 3.16
N VAL A 87 -9.83 18.91 2.55
CA VAL A 87 -9.84 17.78 1.60
C VAL A 87 -9.79 16.45 2.36
N PHE A 88 -8.98 16.36 3.42
CA PHE A 88 -8.83 15.14 4.21
C PHE A 88 -9.13 15.39 5.69
N PRO A 89 -10.35 15.11 6.14
CA PRO A 89 -10.74 15.39 7.52
C PRO A 89 -10.11 14.42 8.53
N ARG A 90 -9.57 13.27 8.10
CA ARG A 90 -8.99 12.25 8.99
C ARG A 90 -7.69 11.65 8.43
N PRO A 91 -6.67 12.47 8.19
CA PRO A 91 -5.51 12.02 7.44
C PRO A 91 -4.72 10.95 8.22
N TRP A 92 -4.81 10.94 9.56
CA TRP A 92 -4.17 9.95 10.44
C TRP A 92 -4.80 8.55 10.31
N ALA A 93 -6.09 8.50 9.99
CA ALA A 93 -6.78 7.26 9.70
C ALA A 93 -6.29 6.69 8.35
N GLY A 94 -6.09 7.55 7.35
CA GLY A 94 -5.47 7.16 6.08
C GLY A 94 -4.07 6.57 6.27
N ALA A 95 -3.26 7.16 7.16
CA ALA A 95 -1.96 6.61 7.53
C ALA A 95 -2.07 5.22 8.20
N ALA A 96 -3.09 4.99 9.03
CA ALA A 96 -3.36 3.67 9.62
C ALA A 96 -3.74 2.63 8.56
N ALA A 97 -4.55 2.99 7.56
CA ALA A 97 -4.88 2.11 6.43
C ALA A 97 -3.63 1.76 5.59
N LEU A 98 -2.78 2.76 5.30
CA LEU A 98 -1.49 2.54 4.64
C LEU A 98 -0.59 1.57 5.42
N LEU A 99 -0.50 1.74 6.74
CA LEU A 99 0.27 0.84 7.59
C LEU A 99 -0.31 -0.59 7.60
N ALA A 100 -1.63 -0.73 7.56
CA ALA A 100 -2.27 -2.03 7.46
C ALA A 100 -1.93 -2.73 6.13
N LEU A 101 -2.02 -2.04 4.99
CA LEU A 101 -1.60 -2.59 3.67
C LEU A 101 -0.13 -3.03 3.70
N TYR A 102 0.74 -2.22 4.28
CA TYR A 102 2.14 -2.55 4.47
C TYR A 102 2.33 -3.85 5.27
N LEU A 103 1.62 -3.99 6.39
CA LEU A 103 1.70 -5.18 7.23
C LEU A 103 1.13 -6.43 6.55
N VAL A 104 0.10 -6.28 5.69
CA VAL A 104 -0.40 -7.37 4.84
C VAL A 104 0.71 -7.87 3.93
N GLY A 105 1.37 -6.97 3.19
CA GLY A 105 2.48 -7.34 2.30
C GLY A 105 3.65 -8.00 3.02
N PHE A 106 4.03 -7.44 4.18
CA PHE A 106 5.06 -8.02 5.05
C PHE A 106 4.70 -9.44 5.51
N SER A 107 3.45 -9.63 5.94
CA SER A 107 2.95 -10.92 6.42
C SER A 107 2.90 -11.96 5.30
N LEU A 108 2.40 -11.59 4.12
CA LEU A 108 2.32 -12.48 2.95
C LEU A 108 3.70 -12.93 2.50
N ALA A 109 4.69 -12.04 2.45
CA ALA A 109 6.07 -12.44 2.14
C ALA A 109 6.61 -13.44 3.16
N ASN A 110 6.35 -13.24 4.46
CA ASN A 110 6.75 -14.19 5.50
C ASN A 110 6.03 -15.55 5.36
N LEU A 111 4.72 -15.56 5.08
CA LEU A 111 3.93 -16.78 4.85
C LEU A 111 4.44 -17.58 3.66
N CYS A 112 4.83 -16.90 2.58
CA CYS A 112 5.46 -17.53 1.41
C CYS A 112 6.90 -18.03 1.67
N GLY A 113 7.39 -17.95 2.91
CA GLY A 113 8.75 -18.33 3.28
C GLY A 113 9.80 -17.48 2.56
N ALA A 114 9.48 -16.22 2.26
CA ALA A 114 10.32 -15.33 1.46
C ALA A 114 11.46 -14.72 2.30
N MET A 115 12.27 -15.52 2.97
CA MET A 115 13.53 -15.02 3.59
C MET A 115 14.62 -14.77 2.54
N ARG A 116 14.36 -15.11 1.26
CA ARG A 116 15.28 -14.97 0.14
C ARG A 116 14.91 -13.76 -0.72
N PRO A 117 15.86 -12.87 -1.08
CA PRO A 117 15.60 -11.66 -1.86
C PRO A 117 14.75 -11.86 -3.11
N ARG A 118 15.02 -12.92 -3.89
CA ARG A 118 14.29 -13.24 -5.11
C ARG A 118 12.80 -13.53 -4.87
N ARG A 119 12.47 -14.18 -3.75
CA ARG A 119 11.08 -14.50 -3.40
C ARG A 119 10.33 -13.26 -2.93
N CYS A 120 10.93 -12.38 -2.12
CA CYS A 120 10.25 -11.13 -1.76
C CYS A 120 10.04 -10.25 -2.98
N LEU A 121 11.01 -10.19 -3.90
CA LEU A 121 10.83 -9.44 -5.13
C LEU A 121 9.65 -9.98 -5.94
N ALA A 122 9.51 -11.30 -6.06
CA ALA A 122 8.37 -11.92 -6.74
C ALA A 122 7.04 -11.62 -6.03
N VAL A 123 6.98 -11.73 -4.70
CA VAL A 123 5.78 -11.39 -3.91
C VAL A 123 5.44 -9.91 -4.04
N ALA A 124 6.43 -9.02 -3.94
CA ALA A 124 6.24 -7.58 -4.08
C ALA A 124 5.76 -7.20 -5.48
N ALA A 125 6.34 -7.80 -6.54
CA ALA A 125 5.90 -7.60 -7.91
C ALA A 125 4.46 -8.09 -8.12
N ALA A 126 4.11 -9.27 -7.58
CA ALA A 126 2.76 -9.80 -7.63
C ALA A 126 1.77 -8.87 -6.91
N LEU A 127 2.10 -8.41 -5.70
CA LEU A 127 1.28 -7.45 -4.95
C LEU A 127 1.14 -6.12 -5.69
N TRP A 128 2.18 -5.65 -6.38
CA TRP A 128 2.12 -4.40 -7.13
C TRP A 128 1.19 -4.52 -8.34
N VAL A 129 1.28 -5.65 -9.07
CA VAL A 129 0.36 -5.95 -10.18
C VAL A 129 -1.07 -6.08 -9.68
N VAL A 130 -1.30 -6.82 -8.60
CA VAL A 130 -2.65 -6.99 -8.02
C VAL A 130 -3.20 -5.64 -7.55
N ALA A 131 -2.44 -4.86 -6.80
CA ALA A 131 -2.86 -3.53 -6.35
C ALA A 131 -3.14 -2.61 -7.54
N GLY A 132 -2.29 -2.61 -8.57
CA GLY A 132 -2.47 -1.82 -9.78
C GLY A 132 -3.76 -2.19 -10.52
N LEU A 133 -4.05 -3.49 -10.65
CA LEU A 133 -5.31 -3.96 -11.22
C LEU A 133 -6.50 -3.52 -10.37
N LEU A 134 -6.46 -3.69 -9.05
CA LEU A 134 -7.56 -3.28 -8.16
C LEU A 134 -7.75 -1.76 -8.10
N CYS A 135 -6.72 -0.98 -8.38
CA CYS A 135 -6.79 0.47 -8.53
C CYS A 135 -7.40 0.90 -9.88
N ALA A 136 -7.08 0.19 -10.96
CA ALA A 136 -7.47 0.54 -12.32
C ALA A 136 -8.82 -0.06 -12.75
N LEU A 137 -9.18 -1.23 -12.23
CA LEU A 137 -10.39 -1.96 -12.60
C LEU A 137 -11.68 -1.15 -12.37
N PRO A 138 -11.89 -0.43 -11.25
CA PRO A 138 -13.14 0.30 -11.05
C PRO A 138 -13.43 1.33 -12.15
N SER A 139 -12.41 2.00 -12.70
CA SER A 139 -12.54 2.95 -13.82
C SER A 139 -12.39 2.28 -15.20
N GLY A 140 -12.29 0.95 -15.24
CA GLY A 140 -11.98 0.20 -16.45
C GLY A 140 -10.64 0.57 -17.10
N ALA A 141 -9.77 1.28 -16.38
CA ALA A 141 -8.58 1.96 -16.92
C ALA A 141 -8.88 2.87 -18.13
N GLY A 142 -10.12 3.33 -18.31
CA GLY A 142 -10.56 4.03 -19.53
C GLY A 142 -10.64 3.16 -20.79
N LEU A 143 -10.49 1.84 -20.66
CA LEU A 143 -10.50 0.88 -21.77
C LEU A 143 -11.88 0.25 -22.00
N LEU A 144 -12.79 0.35 -21.03
CA LEU A 144 -14.11 -0.24 -21.13
C LEU A 144 -15.06 0.66 -21.92
N ALA A 145 -15.75 0.07 -22.89
CA ALA A 145 -16.79 0.75 -23.66
C ALA A 145 -18.06 1.02 -22.82
N ARG A 146 -18.25 0.29 -21.72
CA ARG A 146 -19.36 0.44 -20.78
C ARG A 146 -18.86 0.22 -19.35
N PRO A 147 -19.40 0.94 -18.35
CA PRO A 147 -19.06 0.72 -16.95
C PRO A 147 -19.48 -0.69 -16.49
N PHE A 148 -18.86 -1.16 -15.41
CA PHE A 148 -19.27 -2.39 -14.75
C PHE A 148 -20.71 -2.27 -14.20
N PRO A 149 -21.43 -3.41 -14.05
CA PRO A 149 -22.65 -3.42 -13.26
C PRO A 149 -22.40 -2.88 -11.84
N ALA A 150 -23.36 -2.15 -11.28
CA ALA A 150 -23.23 -1.46 -9.99
C ALA A 150 -22.74 -2.36 -8.85
N GLU A 151 -23.24 -3.59 -8.77
CA GLU A 151 -22.86 -4.59 -7.76
C GLU A 151 -21.39 -5.00 -7.89
N ALA A 152 -20.92 -5.24 -9.12
CA ALA A 152 -19.53 -5.58 -9.38
C ALA A 152 -18.60 -4.39 -9.10
N LEU A 153 -19.03 -3.19 -9.47
CA LEU A 153 -18.31 -1.96 -9.19
C LEU A 153 -18.17 -1.71 -7.67
N ALA A 154 -19.23 -1.95 -6.91
CA ALA A 154 -19.22 -1.87 -5.44
C ALA A 154 -18.15 -2.77 -4.82
N VAL A 155 -18.11 -4.05 -5.24
CA VAL A 155 -17.10 -5.01 -4.78
C VAL A 155 -15.69 -4.56 -5.18
N LEU A 156 -15.50 -4.13 -6.43
CA LEU A 156 -14.20 -3.66 -6.91
C LEU A 156 -13.70 -2.45 -6.11
N PHE A 157 -14.58 -1.52 -5.75
CA PHE A 157 -14.24 -0.39 -4.90
C PHE A 157 -13.90 -0.83 -3.47
N ASP A 158 -14.64 -1.77 -2.88
CA ASP A 158 -14.41 -2.25 -1.51
C ASP A 158 -13.08 -2.99 -1.33
N ILE A 159 -12.57 -3.64 -2.38
CA ILE A 159 -11.26 -4.31 -2.36
C ILE A 159 -10.12 -3.42 -2.87
N SER A 160 -10.42 -2.23 -3.38
CA SER A 160 -9.42 -1.35 -3.98
C SER A 160 -8.59 -0.66 -2.89
N PRO A 161 -7.25 -0.84 -2.90
CA PRO A 161 -6.40 -0.28 -1.84
C PRO A 161 -6.44 1.26 -1.81
N GLN A 162 -6.60 1.91 -2.98
CA GLN A 162 -6.74 3.36 -3.03
C GLN A 162 -8.04 3.83 -2.39
N VAL A 163 -9.17 3.24 -2.77
CA VAL A 163 -10.51 3.67 -2.30
C VAL A 163 -10.58 3.49 -0.80
N TRP A 164 -10.06 2.37 -0.31
CA TRP A 164 -9.95 2.13 1.12
C TRP A 164 -9.15 3.22 1.85
N VAL A 165 -7.95 3.56 1.36
CA VAL A 165 -7.11 4.59 1.98
C VAL A 165 -7.77 5.97 1.95
N PHE A 166 -8.39 6.34 0.82
CA PHE A 166 -9.08 7.63 0.67
C PHE A 166 -10.33 7.73 1.57
N GLU A 167 -11.19 6.71 1.57
CA GLU A 167 -12.41 6.70 2.39
C GLU A 167 -12.09 6.76 3.88
N VAL A 168 -11.09 5.99 4.32
CA VAL A 168 -10.62 6.02 5.71
C VAL A 168 -10.03 7.39 6.07
N ALA A 169 -9.32 8.03 5.12
CA ALA A 169 -8.84 9.40 5.28
C ALA A 169 -9.97 10.45 5.32
N GLY A 170 -11.21 10.01 5.06
CA GLY A 170 -12.42 10.83 5.01
C GLY A 170 -12.60 11.60 3.71
N PHE A 171 -11.86 11.22 2.66
CA PHE A 171 -12.04 11.75 1.31
C PHE A 171 -13.11 10.94 0.58
N ASP A 172 -14.13 11.63 0.05
CA ASP A 172 -15.17 10.99 -0.75
C ASP A 172 -14.66 10.71 -2.18
N TRP A 173 -13.85 9.64 -2.30
CA TRP A 173 -13.21 9.24 -3.55
C TRP A 173 -14.21 8.93 -4.67
N LEU A 174 -15.40 8.43 -4.32
CA LEU A 174 -16.44 8.07 -5.28
C LEU A 174 -17.03 9.29 -6.00
N ARG A 175 -17.03 10.45 -5.35
CA ARG A 175 -17.51 11.71 -5.95
C ARG A 175 -16.41 12.47 -6.70
N HIS A 176 -15.19 11.96 -6.73
CA HIS A 176 -14.11 12.61 -7.45
C HIS A 176 -14.28 12.42 -8.98
N PRO A 177 -14.20 13.49 -9.80
CA PRO A 177 -14.47 13.41 -11.24
C PRO A 177 -13.64 12.34 -11.98
N ALA A 178 -12.37 12.20 -11.60
CA ALA A 178 -11.46 11.22 -12.21
C ALA A 178 -11.87 9.75 -11.99
N VAL A 179 -12.81 9.49 -11.09
CA VAL A 179 -13.32 8.15 -10.74
C VAL A 179 -14.75 8.02 -11.23
N TYR A 180 -15.58 9.01 -10.89
CA TYR A 180 -17.01 9.01 -11.13
C TYR A 180 -17.39 8.86 -12.60
N GLU A 181 -16.81 9.69 -13.48
CA GLU A 181 -17.13 9.68 -14.91
C GLU A 181 -16.73 8.37 -15.60
N PRO A 182 -15.49 7.88 -15.48
CA PRO A 182 -15.09 6.65 -16.15
C PRO A 182 -15.68 5.38 -15.51
N ALA A 183 -15.96 5.40 -14.21
CA ALA A 183 -16.56 4.23 -13.52
C ALA A 183 -18.09 4.17 -13.65
N GLY A 184 -18.75 5.27 -14.05
CA GLY A 184 -20.21 5.37 -14.00
C GLY A 184 -20.75 5.32 -12.57
N ALA A 185 -20.00 5.85 -11.59
CA ALA A 185 -20.36 5.76 -10.17
C ALA A 185 -21.55 6.68 -9.78
N ALA A 186 -22.09 7.45 -10.74
CA ALA A 186 -23.32 8.25 -10.65
C ALA A 186 -24.50 7.48 -10.07
N ASP A 187 -24.65 6.26 -10.55
CA ASP A 187 -25.82 5.44 -10.29
C ASP A 187 -25.55 4.41 -9.19
N LEU A 188 -24.42 4.53 -8.48
CA LEU A 188 -24.05 3.61 -7.42
C LEU A 188 -24.86 3.91 -6.16
N ASP A 189 -25.87 3.08 -5.90
CA ASP A 189 -26.66 3.15 -4.67
C ASP A 189 -25.74 3.01 -3.43
N PRO A 190 -25.76 3.98 -2.50
CA PRO A 190 -24.98 3.92 -1.27
C PRO A 190 -25.21 2.66 -0.44
N THR A 191 -26.36 1.99 -0.57
CA THR A 191 -26.68 0.76 0.17
C THR A 191 -25.91 -0.47 -0.34
N LEU A 192 -25.33 -0.40 -1.54
CA LEU A 192 -24.53 -1.49 -2.12
C LEU A 192 -23.12 -1.58 -1.55
N ARG A 193 -22.67 -0.55 -0.83
CA ARG A 193 -21.31 -0.50 -0.26
C ARG A 193 -21.34 -0.23 1.23
N THR A 194 -20.47 -0.91 1.95
CA THR A 194 -20.12 -0.53 3.31
C THR A 194 -18.91 0.37 3.26
N ALA A 195 -19.10 1.68 3.38
CA ALA A 195 -17.99 2.61 3.48
C ALA A 195 -17.08 2.19 4.64
N TRP A 196 -15.79 2.01 4.35
CA TRP A 196 -14.83 1.59 5.36
C TRP A 196 -14.50 2.78 6.24
N GLY A 197 -15.32 2.98 7.28
CA GLY A 197 -15.10 4.02 8.26
C GLY A 197 -13.80 3.81 9.04
N PHE A 198 -13.48 4.78 9.89
CA PHE A 198 -12.29 4.73 10.75
C PHE A 198 -12.16 3.41 11.55
N GLN A 199 -13.28 2.84 12.00
CA GLN A 199 -13.32 1.57 12.72
C GLN A 199 -12.82 0.39 11.86
N GLY A 200 -13.15 0.37 10.57
CA GLY A 200 -12.67 -0.64 9.62
C GLY A 200 -11.15 -0.58 9.45
N ALA A 201 -10.58 0.64 9.40
CA ALA A 201 -9.14 0.83 9.34
C ALA A 201 -8.41 0.33 10.58
N LEU A 202 -8.94 0.62 11.77
CA LEU A 202 -8.37 0.10 13.03
C LEU A 202 -8.44 -1.42 13.10
N ALA A 203 -9.56 -2.01 12.71
CA ALA A 203 -9.73 -3.46 12.71
C ALA A 203 -8.74 -4.14 11.75
N ALA A 204 -8.60 -3.60 10.54
CA ALA A 204 -7.63 -4.10 9.56
C ALA A 204 -6.18 -3.94 10.04
N LEU A 205 -5.85 -2.80 10.67
CA LEU A 205 -4.53 -2.58 11.26
C LEU A 205 -4.24 -3.60 12.37
N ALA A 206 -5.18 -3.80 13.30
CA ALA A 206 -5.04 -4.78 14.38
C ALA A 206 -4.89 -6.20 13.84
N ALA A 207 -5.72 -6.60 12.88
CA ALA A 207 -5.64 -7.92 12.23
C ALA A 207 -4.29 -8.12 11.53
N SER A 208 -3.81 -7.10 10.80
CA SER A 208 -2.54 -7.16 10.08
C SER A 208 -1.34 -7.19 11.02
N LEU A 209 -1.40 -6.50 12.16
CA LEU A 209 -0.40 -6.58 13.23
C LEU A 209 -0.34 -7.98 13.82
N ILE A 210 -1.49 -8.57 14.14
CA ILE A 210 -1.57 -9.94 14.65
C ILE A 210 -0.97 -10.92 13.64
N LEU A 211 -1.33 -10.78 12.36
CA LEU A 211 -0.80 -11.63 11.29
C LEU A 211 0.73 -11.49 11.17
N ALA A 212 1.26 -10.27 11.21
CA ALA A 212 2.71 -10.02 11.17
C ALA A 212 3.43 -10.64 12.38
N LEU A 213 2.83 -10.59 13.57
CA LEU A 213 3.39 -11.20 14.78
C LEU A 213 3.37 -12.74 14.73
N VAL A 214 2.25 -13.33 14.28
CA VAL A 214 2.09 -14.78 14.15
C VAL A 214 3.09 -15.35 13.15
N THR A 215 3.13 -14.78 11.95
CA THR A 215 4.03 -15.20 10.87
C THR A 215 5.50 -15.14 11.27
N ARG A 216 5.88 -14.13 12.06
CA ARG A 216 7.24 -14.03 12.63
C ARG A 216 7.55 -15.13 13.65
N ARG A 217 6.58 -15.51 14.50
CA ARG A 217 6.78 -16.56 15.50
C ARG A 217 6.96 -17.94 14.85
N VAL A 218 6.25 -18.22 13.77
CA VAL A 218 6.39 -19.47 13.01
C VAL A 218 7.79 -19.62 12.43
N ILE A 219 8.39 -18.54 11.91
CA ILE A 219 9.73 -18.58 11.29
C ILE A 219 10.87 -18.75 12.32
N ARG A 220 10.64 -18.40 13.59
CA ARG A 220 11.66 -18.51 14.65
C ARG A 220 11.72 -19.89 15.31
N LYS A 221 10.74 -20.75 15.07
CA LYS A 221 10.72 -22.14 15.55
C LYS A 221 11.32 -23.04 14.49
#